data_AF-A0A0B6ZHT4-F1
#
_entry.id   AF-A0A0B6ZHT4-F1
#
_cell.length_a   1.000
_cell.length_b   1.000
_cell.length_c   1.000
_cell.angle_alpha   90.00
_cell.angle_beta   90.00
_cell.angle_gamma   90.00
#
_symmetry.space_group_name_H-M   'P 1'
#
loop_
_entity.id
_entity.type
_entity.pdbx_description
1 polymer ?
#
loop_
_entity_poly.entity_id
_entity_poly.type
_entity_poly.pdbx_seq_one_letter_code
_entity_poly.pdbx_strand_id
1 'polypeptide(L)'
;KLRHPDWPLIELKMIKREKTEDPAKPFEKVTIPQYYPLELLEIVPTQVSVQKMDPESAVSQQKINTSGPNMRKGGACVLAADA
;
A
#
# COMPACT_ATOMS: atom_id res chain seq x y z
N LYS A 1 15.34 -18.09 14.63
CA LYS A 1 16.54 -17.42 14.05
C LYS A 1 16.11 -16.78 12.74
N LEU A 2 16.59 -15.56 12.43
CA LEU A 2 16.25 -14.90 11.17
C LEU A 2 16.92 -15.62 9.98
N ARG A 3 16.26 -15.68 8.83
CA ARG A 3 16.84 -16.28 7.61
C ARG A 3 17.80 -15.33 6.92
N HIS A 4 17.50 -14.03 6.94
CA HIS A 4 18.31 -12.98 6.30
C HIS A 4 18.70 -11.89 7.32
N PRO A 5 19.70 -12.15 8.18
CA PRO A 5 20.12 -11.21 9.22
C PRO A 5 20.91 -10.01 8.69
N ASP A 6 21.43 -10.10 7.46
CA ASP A 6 22.20 -9.08 6.75
C ASP A 6 21.33 -8.03 6.04
N TRP A 7 20.04 -8.32 5.90
CA TRP A 7 19.08 -7.40 5.29
C TRP A 7 18.77 -6.19 6.19
N PRO A 8 18.45 -5.03 5.60
CA PRO A 8 18.06 -3.87 6.37
C PRO A 8 16.75 -4.10 7.12
N LEU A 9 16.56 -3.38 8.23
CA LEU A 9 15.30 -3.34 8.96
C LEU A 9 14.43 -2.20 8.42
N ILE A 10 13.11 -2.40 8.36
CA ILE A 10 12.15 -1.33 8.07
C ILE A 10 11.87 -0.55 9.36
N GLU A 11 12.04 0.77 9.30
CA GLU A 11 11.58 1.69 10.33
C GLU A 11 10.10 2.02 10.13
N LEU A 12 9.27 1.70 11.13
CA LEU A 12 7.88 2.12 11.20
C LEU A 12 7.71 3.16 12.31
N LYS A 13 7.09 4.29 11.95
CA LYS A 13 6.80 5.39 12.87
C LYS A 13 5.45 5.15 13.55
N MET A 14 5.49 4.70 14.79
CA MET A 14 4.29 4.54 15.62
C MET A 14 3.89 5.87 16.23
N ILE A 15 2.64 6.29 16.03
CA ILE A 15 2.09 7.50 16.65
C ILE A 15 1.38 7.09 17.94
N LYS A 16 1.97 7.44 19.08
CA LYS A 16 1.36 7.25 20.40
C LYS A 16 0.75 8.58 20.87
N ARG A 17 -0.40 8.52 21.53
CA ARG A 17 -0.99 9.67 22.23
C ARG A 17 -0.61 9.58 23.69
N GLU A 18 0.13 10.54 24.20
CA GLU A 18 0.47 10.65 25.61
C GLU A 18 -0.36 11.76 26.24
N LYS A 19 -0.83 11.54 27.48
CA LYS A 19 -1.58 12.55 28.21
C LYS A 19 -0.61 13.61 28.71
N THR A 20 -0.92 14.85 28.42
CA THR A 20 -0.14 16.01 28.87
C THR A 20 -0.90 16.71 30.00
N GLU A 21 -0.18 17.34 30.94
CA GLU A 21 -0.78 18.08 32.06
C GLU A 21 -1.34 19.45 31.64
N ASP A 22 -1.07 19.90 30.41
CA ASP A 22 -1.58 21.16 29.86
C ASP A 22 -3.08 21.06 29.52
N PRO A 23 -3.96 21.84 30.17
CA PRO A 23 -5.40 21.84 29.88
C PRO A 23 -5.74 22.29 28.45
N ALA A 24 -4.85 22.98 27.75
CA ALA A 24 -5.05 23.42 26.36
C ALA A 24 -4.73 22.34 25.32
N LYS A 25 -3.88 21.35 25.67
CA LYS A 25 -3.55 20.19 24.82
C LYS A 25 -3.47 18.93 25.70
N PRO A 26 -4.60 18.28 25.96
CA PRO A 26 -4.63 17.09 26.84
C PRO A 26 -3.89 15.88 26.26
N PHE A 27 -3.53 15.90 24.97
CA PHE A 27 -2.79 14.83 24.31
C PHE A 27 -1.71 15.34 23.36
N GLU A 28 -0.49 14.85 23.55
CA GLU A 28 0.63 15.03 22.64
C GLU A 28 0.84 13.78 21.79
N LYS A 29 1.09 13.96 20.48
CA LYS A 29 1.42 12.86 19.57
C LYS A 29 2.92 12.65 19.58
N VAL A 30 3.38 11.59 20.24
CA VAL A 30 4.79 11.19 20.24
C VAL A 30 5.00 10.16 19.13
N THR A 31 6.03 10.37 18.31
CA THR A 31 6.43 9.42 17.26
C THR A 31 7.57 8.56 17.78
N ILE A 32 7.36 7.26 17.88
CA ILE A 32 8.37 6.30 18.36
C ILE A 32 8.80 5.42 17.17
N PRO A 33 10.10 5.41 16.81
CA PRO A 33 10.59 4.52 15.76
C PRO A 33 10.60 3.07 16.25
N GLN A 34 10.10 2.16 15.43
CA GLN A 34 10.20 0.72 15.64
C GLN A 34 10.84 0.07 14.41
N TYR A 35 11.68 -0.94 14.64
CA TYR A 35 12.43 -1.60 13.59
C TYR A 35 11.99 -3.04 13.43
N TYR A 36 11.64 -3.44 12.21
CA TYR A 36 11.15 -4.78 11.88
C TYR A 36 12.00 -5.42 10.78
N PRO A 37 12.40 -6.69 10.92
CA PRO A 37 13.00 -7.46 9.83
C PRO A 37 12.05 -7.61 8.64
N LEU A 38 12.57 -7.49 7.42
CA LEU A 38 11.78 -7.63 6.19
C LEU A 38 11.02 -8.95 6.10
N GLU A 39 11.65 -10.04 6.55
CA GLU A 39 11.07 -11.39 6.46
C GLU A 39 9.84 -11.62 7.34
N LEU A 40 9.51 -10.68 8.24
CA LEU A 40 8.34 -10.72 9.11
C LEU A 40 7.20 -9.82 8.64
N LEU A 41 7.41 -9.04 7.57
CA LEU A 41 6.45 -8.06 7.07
C LEU A 41 5.81 -8.55 5.76
N GLU A 42 4.55 -8.18 5.56
CA GLU A 42 3.79 -8.45 4.34
C GLU A 42 3.25 -7.13 3.77
N ILE A 43 3.19 -7.03 2.43
CA ILE A 43 2.56 -5.90 1.76
C ILE A 43 1.05 -6.07 1.90
N VAL A 44 0.39 -5.07 2.49
CA VAL A 44 -1.06 -5.10 2.67
C VAL A 44 -1.73 -5.15 1.29
N PRO A 45 -2.60 -6.15 1.02
CA PRO A 45 -3.27 -6.25 -0.26
C PRO A 45 -4.22 -5.06 -0.46
N THR A 46 -4.65 -4.82 -1.71
CA THR A 46 -5.58 -3.73 -2.11
C THR A 46 -5.02 -2.31 -2.11
N GLN A 47 -3.74 -2.11 -1.81
CA GLN A 47 -3.09 -0.81 -1.98
C GLN A 47 -2.88 -0.49 -3.47
N VAL A 48 -3.22 0.73 -3.88
CA VAL A 48 -2.99 1.23 -5.24
C VAL A 48 -1.74 2.11 -5.23
N SER A 49 -0.86 1.91 -6.21
CA SER A 49 0.34 2.75 -6.37
C SER A 49 -0.05 4.19 -6.71
N VAL A 50 0.34 5.15 -5.85
CA VAL A 50 0.16 6.59 -6.11
C VAL A 50 1.30 7.15 -6.98
N GLN A 51 2.47 6.53 -6.90
CA GLN A 51 3.66 6.96 -7.64
C GLN A 51 3.48 6.75 -9.14
N LYS A 52 4.11 7.64 -9.93
CA LYS A 52 4.10 7.50 -11.39
C LYS A 52 4.75 6.17 -11.78
N MET A 53 4.02 5.41 -12.59
CA MET A 53 4.49 4.15 -13.15
C MET A 53 5.76 4.36 -13.99
N ASP A 54 6.72 3.46 -13.86
CA ASP A 54 7.90 3.47 -14.73
C ASP A 54 7.51 3.13 -16.19
N PRO A 55 8.32 3.50 -17.18
CA PRO A 55 7.98 3.30 -18.58
C PRO A 55 7.72 1.85 -18.98
N GLU A 56 8.46 0.88 -18.42
CA GLU A 56 8.33 -0.53 -18.78
C GLU A 56 7.04 -1.13 -18.23
N SER A 57 6.71 -0.80 -16.97
CA SER A 57 5.43 -1.14 -16.36
C SER A 57 4.28 -0.48 -17.12
N ALA A 58 4.43 0.77 -17.57
CA ALA A 58 3.40 1.48 -18.33
C ALA A 58 3.11 0.81 -19.69
N VAL A 59 4.15 0.41 -20.42
CA VAL A 59 4.00 -0.36 -21.67
C VAL A 59 3.32 -1.69 -21.42
N SER A 60 3.70 -2.39 -20.35
CA SER A 60 3.10 -3.68 -19.97
C SER A 60 1.61 -3.52 -19.63
N GLN A 61 1.27 -2.52 -18.82
CA GLN A 61 -0.11 -2.20 -18.44
C GLN A 61 -0.95 -1.76 -19.63
N GLN A 62 -0.37 -1.00 -20.57
CA GLN A 62 -1.07 -0.62 -21.79
C GLN A 62 -1.42 -1.87 -22.62
N LYS A 63 -0.50 -2.82 -22.77
CA LYS A 63 -0.76 -4.07 -23.51
C LYS A 63 -1.89 -4.89 -22.87
N ILE A 64 -1.92 -4.95 -21.53
CA ILE A 64 -2.95 -5.69 -20.78
C ILE A 64 -4.33 -5.01 -20.93
N ASN A 65 -4.37 -3.69 -20.74
CA ASN A 65 -5.63 -2.95 -20.63
C ASN A 65 -6.18 -2.47 -21.99
N THR A 66 -5.38 -2.50 -23.05
CA THR A 66 -5.83 -2.07 -24.39
C THR A 66 -6.44 -3.24 -25.13
N SER A 67 -7.78 -3.32 -25.13
CA SER A 67 -8.53 -4.26 -25.95
C SER A 67 -9.22 -3.54 -27.12
N GLY A 68 -9.60 -4.27 -28.19
CA GLY A 68 -10.36 -3.71 -29.32
C GLY A 68 -11.82 -3.38 -28.96
N PRO A 69 -12.54 -2.55 -29.73
CA PRO A 69 -13.91 -2.12 -29.43
C PRO A 69 -14.89 -3.27 -29.15
N ASN A 70 -14.80 -4.36 -29.91
CA ASN A 70 -15.66 -5.54 -29.73
C ASN A 70 -15.41 -6.25 -28.40
N MET A 71 -14.16 -6.31 -27.95
CA MET A 71 -13.76 -6.92 -26.68
C MET A 71 -14.11 -6.04 -25.47
N ARG A 72 -14.13 -4.71 -25.65
CA ARG A 72 -14.61 -3.77 -24.62
C ARG A 72 -16.12 -3.88 -24.40
N LYS A 73 -16.90 -4.07 -25.48
CA LYS A 73 -18.37 -4.10 -25.44
C LYS A 73 -18.93 -5.28 -24.63
N GLY A 74 -18.24 -6.42 -24.62
CA GLY A 74 -18.67 -7.61 -23.88
C GLY A 74 -18.53 -7.51 -22.36
N GLY A 75 -17.57 -6.74 -21.85
CA GLY A 75 -17.32 -6.60 -20.40
C GLY A 75 -18.39 -5.80 -19.65
N ALA A 76 -19.10 -4.89 -20.34
CA ALA A 76 -20.19 -4.11 -19.74
C ALA A 76 -21.49 -4.90 -19.55
N CYS A 77 -21.64 -6.06 -20.20
CA CYS A 77 -22.88 -6.83 -20.21
C CYS A 77 -22.90 -7.96 -19.17
N VAL A 78 -21.75 -8.40 -18.67
CA VAL A 78 -21.67 -9.53 -17.72
C VAL A 78 -21.94 -9.11 -16.26
N LEU A 79 -21.72 -7.84 -15.91
CA LEU A 79 -22.03 -7.33 -14.55
C LEU A 79 -23.50 -6.89 -14.37
N ALA A 80 -24.32 -6.92 -15.42
CA ALA A 80 -25.72 -6.54 -15.37
C ALA A 80 -26.68 -7.76 -15.37
N ALA A 81 -26.15 -8.99 -15.33
CA ALA A 81 -26.94 -10.22 -15.39
C ALA A 81 -27.15 -10.91 -14.02
N ASP A 82 -26.51 -10.43 -12.95
CA ASP A 82 -26.65 -10.95 -11.58
C ASP A 82 -27.19 -9.87 -10.60
N ALA A 83 -28.31 -9.22 -10.96
CA ALA A 83 -29.09 -8.36 -10.06
C ALA A 83 -30.60 -8.53 -10.30
#